data_AF-A0A1G7LT94-F1
#
_entry.id   AF-A0A1G7LT94-F1
#
_cell.length_a   1.000
_cell.length_b   1.000
_cell.length_c   1.000
_cell.angle_alpha   90.00
_cell.angle_beta   90.00
_cell.angle_gamma   90.00
#
_symmetry.space_group_name_H-M   'P 1'
#
loop_
_entity.id
_entity.type
_entity.pdbx_description
1 polymer ?
#
loop_
_entity_poly.entity_id
_entity_poly.type
_entity_poly.pdbx_seq_one_letter_code
_entity_poly.pdbx_strand_id
1 'polypeptide(L)'
;MFYILNFIDYDDEREQSPFILKTDMPENQVKKTVKEIIETAKEKWNKDDEADISLSEIVENEIKKIFGKENLINFKHLKFYW
;
A
#
# COMPACT_ATOMS: atom_id res chain seq x y z
N MET A 1 13.52 -9.56 4.69
CA MET A 1 14.07 -8.25 4.20
C MET A 1 13.02 -7.15 4.39
N PHE A 2 13.40 -5.88 4.48
CA PHE A 2 12.45 -4.77 4.69
C PHE A 2 12.48 -3.81 3.50
N TYR A 3 11.31 -3.40 3.03
CA TYR A 3 11.13 -2.43 1.95
C TYR A 3 10.29 -1.25 2.44
N ILE A 4 10.66 -0.04 2.04
CA ILE A 4 9.84 1.15 2.23
C ILE A 4 9.06 1.36 0.94
N LEU A 5 7.73 1.32 1.04
CA LEU A 5 6.82 1.60 -0.07
C LEU A 5 6.28 3.01 0.12
N ASN A 6 6.68 3.94 -0.75
CA ASN A 6 6.14 5.28 -0.78
C ASN A 6 5.11 5.36 -1.91
N PHE A 7 3.83 5.40 -1.55
CA PHE A 7 2.77 5.68 -2.49
C PHE A 7 2.63 7.20 -2.60
N ILE A 8 2.76 7.72 -3.81
CA ILE A 8 2.47 9.11 -4.15
C ILE A 8 1.24 9.04 -5.03
N ASP A 9 0.10 9.48 -4.49
CA ASP A 9 -1.04 9.78 -5.34
C ASP A 9 -0.76 11.10 -6.07
N TYR A 10 -0.85 11.09 -7.40
CA TYR A 10 -0.61 12.28 -8.21
C TYR A 10 -1.82 13.21 -8.22
N ASP A 11 -3.02 12.70 -7.93
CA ASP A 11 -4.24 13.51 -7.84
C ASP A 11 -4.41 14.13 -6.44
N ASP A 12 -3.71 13.59 -5.42
CA ASP A 12 -3.60 14.19 -4.10
C ASP A 12 -2.17 14.11 -3.55
N GLU A 13 -1.35 15.11 -3.88
CA GLU A 13 0.04 15.24 -3.40
C GLU A 13 0.19 15.23 -1.87
N ARG A 14 -0.92 15.33 -1.12
CA ARG A 14 -0.94 15.33 0.36
C ARG A 14 -1.05 13.93 0.95
N GLU A 15 -1.45 12.91 0.18
CA GLU A 15 -1.63 11.56 0.69
C GLU A 15 -0.40 10.68 0.38
N GLN A 16 0.69 10.96 1.08
CA GLN A 16 1.80 10.01 1.17
C GLN A 16 1.48 9.00 2.26
N SER A 17 1.21 7.76 1.86
CA SER A 17 1.10 6.64 2.79
C SER A 17 2.37 5.78 2.70
N PRO A 18 3.42 6.10 3.47
CA PRO A 18 4.58 5.23 3.56
C PRO A 18 4.18 3.95 4.30
N PHE A 19 4.62 2.80 3.79
CA PHE A 19 4.49 1.51 4.45
C PHE A 19 5.85 0.82 4.54
N ILE A 20 6.07 0.06 5.63
CA ILE A 20 7.17 -0.89 5.69
C ILE A 20 6.62 -2.27 5.38
N LEU A 21 7.16 -2.90 4.33
CA LEU A 21 6.87 -4.27 3.95
C LEU A 21 8.02 -5.17 4.41
N LYS A 22 7.71 -6.18 5.21
CA LYS A 22 8.62 -7.26 5.56
C LYS A 22 8.34 -8.46 4.66
N THR A 23 9.31 -8.88 3.85
CA THR A 23 9.17 -10.07 3.01
C THR A 23 10.53 -10.67 2.69
N ASP A 24 10.55 -11.95 2.35
CA ASP A 24 11.74 -12.66 1.86
C ASP A 24 11.79 -12.70 0.33
N MET A 25 10.77 -12.12 -0.34
CA MET A 25 10.76 -11.99 -1.78
C MET A 25 11.90 -11.09 -2.27
N PRO A 26 12.53 -11.42 -3.42
CA PRO A 26 13.50 -10.55 -4.07
C PRO A 26 12.87 -9.23 -4.52
N GLU A 27 13.67 -8.16 -4.54
CA GLU A 27 13.23 -6.80 -4.90
C GLU A 27 12.47 -6.74 -6.23
N ASN A 28 12.94 -7.45 -7.25
CA ASN A 28 12.29 -7.47 -8.57
C ASN A 28 10.87 -8.06 -8.53
N GLN A 29 10.66 -9.09 -7.70
CA GLN A 29 9.33 -9.67 -7.51
C GLN A 29 8.45 -8.72 -6.70
N VAL A 30 8.98 -8.14 -5.61
CA VAL A 30 8.25 -7.14 -4.81
C VAL A 30 7.78 -5.98 -5.67
N LYS A 31 8.66 -5.40 -6.50
CA LYS A 31 8.29 -4.31 -7.43
C LYS A 31 7.18 -4.71 -8.38
N LYS A 32 7.27 -5.90 -8.97
CA LYS A 32 6.25 -6.41 -9.90
C LYS A 32 4.90 -6.58 -9.20
N THR A 33 4.89 -7.26 -8.06
CA THR A 33 3.68 -7.51 -7.28
C THR A 33 3.04 -6.22 -6.78
N VAL A 34 3.83 -5.28 -6.23
CA VAL A 34 3.30 -3.98 -5.79
C VAL A 34 2.70 -3.19 -6.96
N LYS A 35 3.32 -3.23 -8.14
CA LYS A 35 2.76 -2.61 -9.35
C LYS A 35 1.41 -3.23 -9.74
N GLU A 36 1.31 -4.55 -9.75
CA GLU A 36 0.05 -5.26 -10.03
C GLU A 36 -1.04 -4.91 -9.01
N ILE A 37 -0.69 -4.78 -7.73
CA ILE A 37 -1.61 -4.33 -6.67
C ILE A 37 -2.14 -2.92 -6.97
N ILE A 38 -1.27 -1.97 -7.33
CA ILE A 38 -1.66 -0.59 -7.63
C ILE A 38 -2.64 -0.55 -8.80
N GLU A 39 -2.34 -1.24 -9.90
CA GLU A 39 -3.23 -1.28 -11.06
C GLU A 39 -4.59 -1.89 -10.70
N THR A 40 -4.59 -2.99 -9.96
CA THR A 40 -5.83 -3.62 -9.47
C THR A 40 -6.62 -2.71 -8.53
N ALA A 41 -5.92 -1.97 -7.67
CA ALA A 41 -6.54 -1.04 -6.72
C ALA A 41 -7.20 0.14 -7.46
N LYS A 42 -6.53 0.69 -8.48
CA LYS A 42 -7.09 1.74 -9.35
C LYS A 42 -8.32 1.25 -10.10
N GLU A 43 -8.29 0.04 -10.66
CA GLU A 43 -9.46 -0.54 -11.33
C GLU A 43 -10.64 -0.73 -10.38
N LYS A 44 -10.39 -1.12 -9.12
CA LYS A 44 -11.43 -1.26 -8.10
C LYS A 44 -11.99 0.11 -7.71
N TRP A 45 -11.12 1.08 -7.46
CA TRP A 45 -11.50 2.44 -7.08
C TRP A 45 -12.34 3.12 -8.18
N ASN A 46 -11.92 3.01 -9.45
CA ASN A 46 -12.65 3.58 -10.59
C ASN A 46 -14.00 2.90 -10.90
N LYS A 47 -14.24 1.68 -10.40
CA LYS A 47 -15.50 0.95 -10.61
C LYS A 47 -16.53 1.24 -9.52
N ASP A 48 -16.10 1.82 -8.42
CA ASP A 48 -16.91 2.00 -7.21
C ASP A 48 -17.01 3.49 -6.92
N ASP A 49 -17.76 4.21 -7.78
CA ASP A 49 -18.02 5.66 -7.72
C ASP A 49 -18.67 6.09 -6.39
N GLU A 50 -19.17 5.15 -5.57
CA GLU A 50 -19.80 5.37 -4.27
C GLU A 50 -18.93 4.94 -3.07
N ALA A 51 -17.71 4.45 -3.30
CA ALA A 51 -16.89 3.92 -2.22
C ALA A 51 -16.22 5.04 -1.40
N ASP A 52 -16.66 5.21 -0.15
CA ASP A 52 -16.02 6.02 0.92
C ASP A 52 -14.61 5.52 1.33
N ILE A 53 -13.94 4.72 0.47
CA ILE A 53 -12.63 4.12 0.74
C ILE A 53 -11.56 4.77 -0.13
N SER A 54 -10.47 5.18 0.49
CA SER A 54 -9.34 5.78 -0.21
C SER A 54 -8.57 4.75 -1.05
N LEU A 55 -7.93 5.19 -2.14
CA LEU A 55 -7.05 4.33 -2.93
C LEU A 55 -5.92 3.73 -2.08
N SER A 56 -5.40 4.51 -1.13
CA SER A 56 -4.38 4.08 -0.19
C SER A 56 -4.85 2.93 0.71
N GLU A 57 -6.10 2.96 1.19
CA GLU A 57 -6.71 1.87 1.96
C GLU A 57 -6.95 0.61 1.10
N ILE A 58 -7.36 0.76 -0.17
CA ILE A 58 -7.50 -0.38 -1.09
C ILE A 58 -6.15 -1.06 -1.28
N VAL A 59 -5.10 -0.27 -1.58
CA VAL A 59 -3.73 -0.76 -1.74
C VAL A 59 -3.25 -1.46 -0.47
N GLU A 60 -3.45 -0.86 0.71
CA GLU A 60 -3.07 -1.46 1.99
C GLU A 60 -3.74 -2.83 2.18
N ASN A 61 -5.04 -2.93 1.89
CA ASN A 61 -5.79 -4.18 2.02
C ASN A 61 -5.29 -5.27 1.06
N GLU A 62 -4.96 -4.91 -0.19
CA GLU A 62 -4.43 -5.86 -1.17
C GLU A 62 -3.00 -6.31 -0.81
N ILE A 63 -2.14 -5.41 -0.32
CA ILE A 63 -0.82 -5.79 0.20
C ILE A 63 -0.95 -6.75 1.38
N LYS A 64 -1.85 -6.49 2.33
CA LYS A 64 -2.10 -7.39 3.46
C LYS A 64 -2.58 -8.77 3.03
N LYS A 65 -3.40 -8.86 1.97
CA LYS A 65 -3.86 -10.15 1.43
C LYS A 65 -2.71 -10.97 0.85
N ILE A 66 -1.78 -10.33 0.15
CA ILE A 66 -0.69 -11.03 -0.56
C ILE A 66 0.47 -11.35 0.38
N PHE A 67 0.89 -10.38 1.19
CA PHE A 67 2.09 -10.51 2.02
C PHE A 67 1.79 -10.91 3.46
N GLY A 68 0.53 -10.91 3.89
CA GLY A 68 0.13 -11.11 5.29
C GLY A 68 0.05 -9.79 6.06
N LYS A 69 -0.90 -9.71 7.00
CA LYS A 69 -1.18 -8.47 7.76
C LYS A 69 -0.02 -8.07 8.67
N GLU A 70 0.66 -9.05 9.24
CA GLU A 70 1.81 -8.93 10.13
C GLU A 70 3.07 -8.40 9.43
N ASN A 71 3.08 -8.46 8.10
CA ASN A 71 4.22 -8.07 7.29
C ASN A 71 4.11 -6.64 6.75
N LEU A 72 3.01 -5.95 7.02
CA LEU A 72 2.80 -4.57 6.63
C LEU A 72 2.67 -3.67 7.86
N ILE A 73 3.60 -2.72 8.00
CA ILE A 73 3.57 -1.71 9.06
C ILE A 73 3.22 -0.37 8.42
N ASN A 74 2.06 0.18 8.79
CA ASN A 74 1.61 1.49 8.36
C ASN A 74 2.13 2.57 9.34
N PHE A 75 2.81 3.59 8.80
CA PHE A 75 3.36 4.70 9.61
C PHE A 75 2.28 5.57 10.26
N LYS A 76 1.05 5.60 9.75
CA LYS A 76 -0.10 6.29 10.38
C LYS A 76 -0.38 5.80 11.81
N HIS A 77 0.00 4.54 12.10
CA HIS A 77 -0.18 3.93 13.41
C HIS A 77 1.08 3.95 14.29
N LEU A 78 2.22 4.43 13.78
CA LEU A 78 3.44 4.64 14.57
C LEU A 78 3.36 6.00 15.27
N LYS A 79 2.87 6.01 16.52
CA LYS A 79 2.97 7.18 17.41
C LYS A 79 4.21 7.04 18.28
N PHE A 80 5.14 7.99 18.16
CA PHE A 80 6.27 8.14 19.08
C PHE A 80 5.86 9.11 20.19
N TYR A 81 5.79 8.61 21.43
CA TYR A 81 5.70 9.46 22.61
C TYR A 81 7.13 9.80 23.02
N TRP A 82 7.56 11.01 22.72
CA TRP A 82 8.84 11.56 23.18
C TRP A 82 8.69 12.06 24.61
#